data_AF-A0AAD0T6P2-F1
#
_entry.id   AF-A0AAD0T6P2-F1
#
_cell.length_a   1.000
_cell.length_b   1.000
_cell.length_c   1.000
_cell.angle_alpha   90.00
_cell.angle_beta   90.00
_cell.angle_gamma   90.00
#
_symmetry.space_group_name_H-M   'P 1'
#
loop_
_entity.id
_entity.type
_entity.pdbx_description
1 polymer ?
#
loop_
_entity_poly.entity_id
_entity_poly.type
_entity_poly.pdbx_seq_one_letter_code
_entity_poly.pdbx_strand_id
1 'polypeptide(L)' 'MSRNKKKKNNLRAQYRLLHDEAQRNGEDYYRDPVTGGRVSTEARLKRMRKCCKDGCRHCPWGFKKRS' A
#
# COMPACT_ATOMS: atom_id res chain seq x y z
N MET A 1 -18.85 15.53 -17.18
CA MET A 1 -18.55 14.96 -15.84
C MET A 1 -17.31 14.04 -15.89
N SER A 2 -16.08 14.56 -16.03
CA SER A 2 -14.91 13.71 -16.37
C SER A 2 -13.58 13.96 -15.62
N ARG A 3 -13.53 14.85 -14.61
CA ARG A 3 -12.26 15.17 -13.93
C ARG A 3 -11.82 14.15 -12.85
N ASN A 4 -12.72 13.27 -12.40
CA ASN A 4 -12.52 12.47 -11.18
C ASN A 4 -11.92 11.06 -11.42
N LYS A 5 -12.00 10.52 -12.65
CA LYS A 5 -11.46 9.17 -12.98
C LYS A 5 -9.94 9.17 -13.21
N LYS A 6 -9.38 10.21 -13.85
CA LYS A 6 -7.92 10.34 -14.07
C LYS A 6 -7.13 10.41 -12.77
N LYS A 7 -7.61 11.16 -11.76
CA LYS A 7 -6.96 11.25 -10.43
C LYS A 7 -6.90 9.91 -9.69
N LYS A 8 -7.98 9.11 -9.73
CA LYS A 8 -8.06 7.80 -9.04
C LYS A 8 -7.14 6.74 -9.67
N ASN A 9 -6.93 6.78 -10.98
CA ASN A 9 -6.03 5.84 -11.67
C ASN A 9 -4.56 6.11 -11.33
N ASN A 10 -4.17 7.39 -11.20
CA ASN A 10 -2.80 7.76 -10.79
C ASN A 10 -2.46 7.34 -9.37
N LEU A 11 -3.44 7.32 -8.45
CA LEU A 11 -3.20 6.98 -7.05
C LEU A 11 -2.74 5.54 -6.84
N ARG A 12 -3.29 4.56 -7.58
CA ARG A 12 -2.83 3.16 -7.48
C ARG A 12 -1.39 3.00 -7.95
N ALA A 13 -1.02 3.69 -9.03
CA ALA A 13 0.36 3.73 -9.51
C ALA A 13 1.28 4.39 -8.47
N GLN A 14 0.85 5.49 -7.87
CA GLN A 14 1.60 6.20 -6.83
C GLN A 14 1.81 5.33 -5.58
N TYR A 15 0.79 4.60 -5.12
CA TYR A 15 0.95 3.68 -4.00
C TYR A 15 1.95 2.55 -4.30
N ARG A 16 2.02 2.09 -5.55
CA ARG A 16 2.99 1.08 -5.97
C ARG A 16 4.41 1.66 -5.97
N LEU A 17 4.59 2.86 -6.51
CA LEU A 17 5.89 3.55 -6.49
C LEU A 17 6.41 3.77 -5.07
N LEU A 18 5.57 4.30 -4.17
CA LEU A 18 5.94 4.51 -2.76
C LEU A 18 6.22 3.19 -2.04
N HIS A 19 5.47 2.15 -2.35
CA HIS A 19 5.72 0.81 -1.84
C HIS A 19 7.08 0.29 -2.30
N ASP A 20 7.38 0.37 -3.60
CA ASP A 20 8.61 -0.15 -4.18
C ASP A 20 9.83 0.65 -3.69
N GLU A 21 9.70 1.96 -3.52
CA GLU A 21 10.72 2.82 -2.90
C GLU A 21 10.97 2.41 -1.44
N ALA A 22 9.92 2.28 -0.64
CA ALA A 22 10.03 1.83 0.74
C ALA A 22 10.64 0.42 0.82
N GLN A 23 10.27 -0.50 -0.07
CA GLN A 23 10.90 -1.83 -0.14
C GLN A 23 12.39 -1.74 -0.49
N ARG A 24 12.78 -0.90 -1.45
CA ARG A 24 14.19 -0.71 -1.84
C ARG A 24 15.01 -0.11 -0.71
N ASN A 25 14.42 0.79 0.06
CA ASN A 25 15.06 1.40 1.23
C ASN A 25 15.05 0.51 2.48
N GLY A 26 14.38 -0.65 2.42
CA GLY A 26 14.21 -1.54 3.58
C GLY A 26 13.23 -1.00 4.62
N GLU A 27 12.38 -0.03 4.26
CA GLU A 27 11.37 0.53 5.13
C GLU A 27 10.15 -0.40 5.27
N ASP A 28 9.61 -0.40 6.50
CA ASP A 28 8.49 -1.24 6.86
C ASP A 28 7.12 -0.66 6.47
N TYR A 29 7.08 0.65 6.23
CA TYR A 29 5.88 1.40 5.94
C TYR A 29 6.18 2.55 5.00
N TYR A 30 5.21 2.90 4.17
CA TYR A 30 5.21 4.15 3.40
C TYR A 30 4.03 5.01 3.83
N ARG A 31 4.12 6.33 3.57
CA ARG A 31 3.02 7.27 3.87
C ARG A 31 2.03 7.30 2.71
N ASP A 32 0.75 7.20 3.02
CA ASP A 32 -0.34 7.35 2.06
C ASP A 32 -0.49 8.84 1.70
N PRO A 33 -0.25 9.26 0.44
CA PRO A 33 -0.32 10.67 0.03
C PRO A 33 -1.73 11.28 0.10
N VAL A 34 -2.79 10.47 0.24
CA VAL A 34 -4.17 10.95 0.33
C VAL A 34 -4.61 11.09 1.77
N THR A 35 -4.34 10.07 2.59
CA THR A 35 -4.83 10.02 3.98
C THR A 35 -3.79 10.46 5.00
N GLY A 36 -2.51 10.54 4.62
CA GLY A 36 -1.38 10.76 5.53
C GLY A 36 -1.04 9.56 6.43
N GLY A 37 -1.79 8.47 6.32
CA GLY A 37 -1.61 7.27 7.14
C GLY A 37 -0.35 6.47 6.78
N ARG A 38 0.05 5.53 7.63
CA ARG A 38 1.16 4.60 7.37
C ARG A 38 0.62 3.29 6.82
N VAL A 39 1.09 2.87 5.64
CA VAL A 39 0.72 1.59 5.03
C VAL A 39 1.92 0.67 5.06
N SER A 40 1.75 -0.56 5.55
CA SER A 40 2.83 -1.54 5.63
C SER A 40 3.29 -2.01 4.26
N THR A 41 4.61 -2.17 4.10
CA THR A 41 5.21 -2.78 2.91
C THR A 41 5.09 -4.31 2.94
N GLU A 42 5.17 -4.92 1.76
CA GLU A 42 5.20 -6.37 1.65
C GLU A 42 6.44 -6.96 2.35
N ALA A 43 7.57 -6.26 2.36
CA ALA A 43 8.80 -6.68 3.03
C ALA A 43 8.58 -6.90 4.53
N ARG A 44 7.92 -5.95 5.22
CA ARG A 44 7.55 -6.10 6.64
C ARG A 44 6.65 -7.31 6.87
N LEU A 45 5.62 -7.48 6.03
CA LEU A 45 4.67 -8.59 6.15
C LEU A 45 5.37 -9.94 5.95
N LYS A 46 6.23 -10.05 4.93
CA LYS A 46 7.08 -11.23 4.70
C LYS A 46 7.99 -11.52 5.89
N ARG A 47 8.66 -10.50 6.44
CA ARG A 47 9.52 -10.63 7.62
C ARG A 47 8.77 -11.12 8.85
N MET A 48 7.58 -10.57 9.09
CA MET A 48 6.72 -10.97 10.21
C MET A 48 6.02 -12.33 10.00
N ARG A 49 5.94 -12.81 8.74
CA ARG A 49 5.18 -14.00 8.33
C ARG A 49 3.74 -14.01 8.85
N LYS A 50 3.18 -12.82 9.12
CA LYS A 50 1.85 -12.62 9.71
C LYS A 50 1.05 -11.58 8.91
N CYS A 51 -0.19 -11.92 8.57
CA CYS A 51 -1.13 -10.97 7.96
C CYS A 51 -1.55 -9.92 8.99
N CYS A 52 -1.41 -8.63 8.65
CA CYS A 52 -1.83 -7.54 9.52
C CYS A 52 -3.36 -7.46 9.70
N LYS A 53 -4.14 -8.10 8.81
CA LYS A 53 -5.62 -8.07 8.75
C LYS A 53 -6.25 -6.66 8.71
N ASP A 54 -5.43 -5.61 8.62
CA ASP A 54 -5.87 -4.21 8.69
C ASP A 54 -6.27 -3.63 7.32
N GLY A 55 -6.18 -4.44 6.25
CA GLY A 55 -6.49 -3.98 4.89
C GLY A 55 -5.31 -3.32 4.17
N CYS A 56 -4.09 -3.83 4.38
CA CYS A 56 -2.93 -3.41 3.60
C CYS A 56 -3.20 -3.51 2.08
N ARG A 57 -2.72 -2.54 1.32
CA ARG A 57 -2.99 -2.45 -0.14
C ARG A 57 -2.20 -3.49 -0.96
N HIS A 58 -1.13 -4.03 -0.38
CA HIS A 58 -0.19 -4.95 -1.03
C HIS A 58 0.03 -6.19 -0.15
N CYS A 59 -1.04 -6.96 0.09
CA CYS A 59 -0.92 -8.18 0.88
C CYS A 59 -0.24 -9.29 0.06
N PRO A 60 0.89 -9.87 0.51
CA PRO A 60 1.52 -11.00 -0.18
C PRO A 60 0.63 -12.25 -0.20
N TRP A 61 -0.28 -12.38 0.78
CA TRP A 61 -1.22 -13.50 0.87
C TRP A 61 -2.58 -13.22 0.21
N GLY A 62 -2.73 -12.07 -0.46
CA GLY A 62 -4.00 -11.72 -1.11
C GLY A 62 -5.17 -11.41 -0.16
N PHE A 63 -4.90 -11.20 1.13
CA PHE A 63 -5.93 -10.84 2.09
C PHE A 63 -6.59 -9.51 1.71
N LYS A 64 -7.90 -9.53 1.52
CA LYS A 64 -8.75 -8.35 1.31
C LYS A 64 -9.74 -8.28 2.45
N LYS A 65 -9.67 -7.21 3.24
CA LYS A 65 -10.69 -6.93 4.26
C LYS A 65 -12.02 -6.70 3.53
N ARG A 66 -12.97 -7.62 3.69
CA ARG A 66 -14.37 -7.38 3.33
C ARG A 66 -14.93 -6.46 4.41
N SER A 67 -15.28 -5.24 4.02
CA SER A 67 -16.06 -4.31 4.84
C SER A 67 -17.43 -4.14 4.20
#